data_AF-A0A0W1QMA5-F1
#
_entry.id   AF-A0A0W1QMA5-F1
#
_cell.length_a   1.000
_cell.length_b   1.000
_cell.length_c   1.000
_cell.angle_alpha   90.00
_cell.angle_beta   90.00
_cell.angle_gamma   90.00
#
_symmetry.space_group_name_H-M   'P 1'
#
loop_
_entity.id
_entity.type
_entity.pdbx_description
1 polymer ?
#
loop_
_entity_poly.entity_id
_entity_poly.type
_entity_poly.pdbx_seq_one_letter_code
_entity_poly.pdbx_strand_id
1 'polypeptide(L)'
;MPAICNSEKNPVFSRPLALSMLAAPLLVAAAPAPAPELAQVQQHLKGISTMTADFTQEDRNGRVVTGVLTLKQPGKIRFQYEKGVPQLIVADGKSLYFIDYQVRQVQRWPTGNSPLRVLLDPGRDISGYAQVKPTADSRVISVEIHDPKHPEYGRITMVFQKDGTAPAGLKLQGWVALDAQNNRTTIRLASQRFNGPVADSAFRWNDPRTQVRTH
;
A
#
# COMPACT_ATOMS: atom_id res chain seq x y z
N MET A 1 -84.19 37.45 -62.14
CA MET A 1 -83.51 38.73 -61.89
C MET A 1 -83.78 39.13 -60.44
N PRO A 2 -82.81 39.67 -59.68
CA PRO A 2 -81.35 39.51 -59.82
C PRO A 2 -80.98 38.04 -59.45
N ALA A 3 -80.06 37.59 -58.58
CA ALA A 3 -78.96 38.18 -57.77
C ALA A 3 -77.94 37.06 -57.40
N ILE A 4 -76.73 37.44 -56.93
CA ILE A 4 -75.67 36.54 -56.44
C ILE A 4 -74.92 37.24 -55.29
N CYS A 5 -74.49 36.52 -54.24
CA CYS A 5 -73.23 36.81 -53.53
C CYS A 5 -72.71 35.58 -52.76
N ASN A 6 -71.39 35.52 -52.53
CA ASN A 6 -70.70 34.43 -51.83
C ASN A 6 -70.48 34.72 -50.34
N SER A 7 -70.07 33.70 -49.57
CA SER A 7 -69.17 33.87 -48.42
C SER A 7 -68.26 32.64 -48.24
N GLU A 8 -67.16 32.82 -47.50
CA GLU A 8 -65.94 31.98 -47.53
C GLU A 8 -66.03 30.55 -46.98
N LYS A 9 -65.03 29.73 -47.37
CA LYS A 9 -64.71 28.43 -46.78
C LYS A 9 -63.45 28.54 -45.92
N ASN A 10 -63.56 28.33 -44.61
CA ASN A 10 -62.38 28.24 -43.73
C ASN A 10 -61.77 26.82 -43.75
N PRO A 11 -60.47 26.65 -44.08
CA PRO A 11 -59.78 25.37 -43.95
C PRO A 11 -59.34 25.12 -42.50
N VAL A 12 -59.72 23.97 -41.93
CA VAL A 12 -59.24 23.54 -40.61
C VAL A 12 -57.85 22.91 -40.74
N PHE A 13 -56.82 23.63 -40.29
CA PHE A 13 -55.44 23.14 -40.28
C PHE A 13 -55.17 22.19 -39.11
N SER A 14 -55.20 20.88 -39.38
CA SER A 14 -54.69 19.87 -38.45
C SER A 14 -53.18 20.00 -38.27
N ARG A 15 -52.72 20.40 -37.08
CA ARG A 15 -51.30 20.49 -36.72
C ARG A 15 -50.83 19.16 -36.10
N PRO A 16 -49.78 18.51 -36.62
CA PRO A 16 -49.22 17.32 -35.98
C PRO A 16 -48.53 17.68 -34.66
N LEU A 17 -48.77 16.90 -33.60
CA LEU A 17 -47.97 17.00 -32.37
C LEU A 17 -46.60 16.35 -32.63
N ALA A 18 -45.58 17.19 -32.83
CA ALA A 18 -44.19 16.74 -32.85
C ALA A 18 -43.75 16.41 -31.41
N LEU A 19 -43.48 15.13 -31.14
CA LEU A 19 -43.05 14.67 -29.83
C LEU A 19 -41.53 14.88 -29.66
N SER A 20 -41.13 16.08 -29.24
CA SER A 20 -39.73 16.42 -29.00
C SER A 20 -39.15 15.60 -27.84
N MET A 21 -38.38 14.56 -28.15
CA MET A 21 -37.53 13.88 -27.17
C MET A 21 -36.43 14.84 -26.69
N LEU A 22 -36.56 15.36 -25.47
CA LEU A 22 -35.45 16.01 -24.79
C LEU A 22 -34.40 14.95 -24.45
N ALA A 23 -33.32 14.91 -25.23
CA ALA A 23 -32.12 14.14 -24.91
C ALA A 23 -31.43 14.77 -23.69
N ALA A 24 -31.79 14.32 -22.49
CA ALA A 24 -31.16 14.76 -21.25
C ALA A 24 -29.67 14.35 -21.26
N PRO A 25 -28.72 15.28 -21.03
CA PRO A 25 -27.31 14.94 -21.01
C PRO A 25 -27.01 14.04 -19.80
N LEU A 26 -26.58 12.81 -20.07
CA LEU A 26 -26.06 11.90 -19.06
C LEU A 26 -24.76 12.48 -18.50
N LEU A 27 -24.86 13.16 -17.35
CA LEU A 27 -23.71 13.57 -16.55
C LEU A 27 -23.01 12.32 -16.00
N VAL A 28 -22.04 11.81 -16.77
CA VAL A 28 -21.14 10.75 -16.32
C VAL A 28 -20.29 11.33 -15.19
N ALA A 29 -20.70 11.08 -13.95
CA ALA A 29 -19.95 11.46 -12.77
C ALA A 29 -18.57 10.77 -12.80
N ALA A 30 -17.53 11.56 -13.05
CA ALA A 30 -16.15 11.06 -12.97
C ALA A 30 -15.90 10.56 -11.53
N ALA A 31 -15.44 9.32 -11.41
CA ALA A 31 -15.03 8.78 -10.12
C ALA A 31 -13.93 9.67 -9.52
N PRO A 32 -13.93 9.93 -8.19
CA PRO A 32 -12.90 10.75 -7.57
C PRO A 32 -11.53 10.09 -7.81
N ALA A 33 -10.64 10.83 -8.48
CA ALA A 33 -9.29 10.36 -8.72
C ALA A 33 -8.59 10.07 -7.38
N PRO A 34 -7.82 8.97 -7.26
CA PRO A 34 -7.01 8.74 -6.06
C PRO A 34 -6.04 9.91 -5.87
N ALA A 35 -5.85 10.34 -4.63
CA ALA A 35 -4.95 11.44 -4.30
C ALA A 35 -3.57 11.23 -4.97
N PRO A 36 -3.01 12.26 -5.64
CA PRO A 36 -1.80 12.09 -6.47
C PRO A 36 -0.61 11.58 -5.66
N GLU A 37 -0.53 11.92 -4.37
CA GLU A 37 0.44 11.40 -3.42
C GLU A 37 0.33 9.89 -3.23
N LEU A 38 -0.89 9.33 -3.21
CA LEU A 38 -1.11 7.90 -3.03
C LEU A 38 -0.72 7.12 -4.29
N ALA A 39 -1.01 7.67 -5.48
CA ALA A 39 -0.53 7.14 -6.74
C ALA A 39 1.01 7.18 -6.80
N GLN A 40 1.64 8.27 -6.37
CA GLN A 40 3.10 8.41 -6.30
C GLN A 40 3.73 7.40 -5.31
N VAL A 41 3.11 7.18 -4.15
CA VAL A 41 3.54 6.18 -3.15
C VAL A 41 3.42 4.75 -3.72
N GLN A 42 2.34 4.43 -4.43
CA GLN A 42 2.21 3.12 -5.05
C GLN A 42 3.20 2.92 -6.20
N GLN A 43 3.51 3.95 -6.98
CA GLN A 43 4.57 3.94 -7.99
C GLN A 43 5.96 3.75 -7.37
N HIS A 44 6.26 4.44 -6.26
CA HIS A 44 7.49 4.27 -5.50
C HIS A 44 7.66 2.81 -5.04
N LEU A 45 6.64 2.24 -4.40
CA LEU A 45 6.67 0.85 -3.95
C LEU A 45 6.84 -0.15 -5.11
N LYS A 46 6.17 0.09 -6.24
CA LYS A 46 6.31 -0.74 -7.47
C LYS A 46 7.66 -0.57 -8.18
N GLY A 47 8.43 0.49 -7.89
CA GLY A 47 9.74 0.76 -8.49
C GLY A 47 10.95 0.13 -7.77
N ILE A 48 10.72 -0.63 -6.69
CA ILE A 48 11.77 -1.20 -5.83
C ILE A 48 11.86 -2.72 -6.03
N SER A 49 12.45 -3.16 -7.14
CA SER A 49 12.73 -4.59 -7.38
C SER A 49 13.57 -5.21 -6.25
N THR A 50 14.54 -4.46 -5.73
CA THR A 50 15.31 -4.80 -4.52
C THR A 50 15.63 -3.55 -3.70
N MET A 51 15.89 -3.72 -2.40
CA MET A 51 16.47 -2.67 -1.56
C MET A 51 17.34 -3.29 -0.47
N THR A 52 18.43 -2.61 -0.11
CA THR A 52 19.06 -2.75 1.22
C THR A 52 19.00 -1.42 1.96
N ALA A 53 18.80 -1.46 3.27
CA ALA A 53 18.76 -0.29 4.14
C ALA A 53 19.26 -0.66 5.54
N ASP A 54 19.84 0.28 6.26
CA ASP A 54 20.02 0.13 7.70
C ASP A 54 18.68 0.47 8.38
N PHE A 55 18.33 -0.19 9.48
CA PHE A 55 17.12 0.12 10.24
C PHE A 55 17.37 0.33 11.73
N THR A 56 16.53 1.17 12.33
CA THR A 56 16.33 1.27 13.78
C THR A 56 14.90 0.90 14.09
N GLN A 57 14.69 -0.06 14.99
CA GLN A 57 13.40 -0.46 15.52
C GLN A 57 13.26 0.01 16.95
N GLU A 58 12.11 0.60 17.28
CA GLU A 58 11.67 0.96 18.63
C GLU A 58 10.38 0.19 18.92
N ASP A 59 10.38 -0.69 19.93
CA ASP A 59 9.18 -1.46 20.32
C ASP A 59 8.32 -0.73 21.37
N ARG A 60 7.15 -1.30 21.68
CA ARG A 60 6.14 -0.70 22.59
C ARG A 60 6.67 -0.33 23.98
N ASN A 61 7.80 -0.91 24.41
CA ASN A 61 8.42 -0.66 25.72
C ASN A 61 9.54 0.40 25.64
N GLY A 62 9.72 1.05 24.48
CA GLY A 62 10.81 2.00 24.22
C GLY A 62 12.17 1.34 23.98
N ARG A 63 12.24 0.01 23.89
CA ARG A 63 13.50 -0.70 23.60
C ARG A 63 13.87 -0.48 22.14
N VAL A 64 15.06 0.07 21.93
CA VAL A 64 15.65 0.31 20.61
C VAL A 64 16.61 -0.83 20.26
N VAL A 65 16.54 -1.32 19.02
CA VAL A 65 17.49 -2.25 18.41
C VAL A 65 17.77 -1.84 16.95
N THR A 66 18.93 -2.18 16.42
CA THR A 66 19.33 -1.89 15.04
C THR A 66 19.49 -3.15 14.18
N GLY A 67 19.66 -2.96 12.87
CA GLY A 67 19.94 -4.05 11.95
C GLY A 67 19.96 -3.63 10.48
N VAL A 68 19.99 -4.62 9.59
CA VAL A 68 19.92 -4.44 8.13
C VAL A 68 18.61 -5.01 7.60
N LEU A 69 17.90 -4.19 6.83
CA LEU A 69 16.73 -4.54 6.04
C LEU A 69 17.17 -4.91 4.62
N THR A 70 16.77 -6.09 4.15
CA THR A 70 16.88 -6.52 2.75
C THR A 70 15.49 -6.82 2.20
N LEU A 71 15.16 -6.26 1.03
CA LEU A 71 13.90 -6.47 0.31
C LEU A 71 14.20 -7.01 -1.10
N LYS A 72 13.39 -7.95 -1.57
CA LYS A 72 13.35 -8.39 -2.98
C LYS A 72 11.91 -8.70 -3.37
N GLN A 73 11.42 -8.04 -4.41
CA GLN A 73 10.06 -8.25 -4.89
C GLN A 73 9.97 -9.47 -5.81
N PRO A 74 8.81 -10.16 -5.86
CA PRO A 74 7.67 -10.01 -4.96
C PRO A 74 7.86 -10.75 -3.62
N GLY A 75 7.28 -10.21 -2.54
CA GLY A 75 7.02 -10.95 -1.30
C GLY A 75 8.19 -11.35 -0.41
N LYS A 76 9.45 -10.96 -0.69
CA LYS A 76 10.61 -11.34 0.14
C LYS A 76 11.18 -10.15 0.91
N ILE A 77 11.35 -10.33 2.22
CA ILE A 77 11.94 -9.32 3.11
C ILE A 77 12.81 -10.02 4.17
N ARG A 78 13.81 -9.32 4.72
CA ARG A 78 14.59 -9.78 5.87
C ARG A 78 14.94 -8.58 6.73
N PHE A 79 14.60 -8.64 8.02
CA PHE A 79 15.15 -7.75 9.04
C PHE A 79 16.18 -8.56 9.81
N GLN A 80 17.46 -8.36 9.48
CA GLN A 80 18.57 -8.96 10.20
C GLN A 80 18.98 -8.02 11.33
N TYR A 81 18.58 -8.35 12.56
CA TYR A 81 18.98 -7.58 13.74
C TYR A 81 20.49 -7.70 14.00
N GLU A 82 21.01 -6.74 14.76
CA GLU A 82 22.41 -6.60 15.16
C GLU A 82 22.96 -7.76 16.02
N LYS A 83 24.30 -7.84 16.12
CA LYS A 83 24.98 -8.89 16.89
C LYS A 83 24.61 -8.79 18.37
N GLY A 84 23.99 -9.83 18.90
CA GLY A 84 23.50 -9.90 20.28
C GLY A 84 21.98 -9.86 20.40
N VAL A 85 21.26 -9.51 19.33
CA VAL A 85 19.80 -9.65 19.23
C VAL A 85 19.50 -10.94 18.47
N PRO A 86 19.08 -12.04 19.13
CA PRO A 86 18.96 -13.37 18.53
C PRO A 86 17.64 -13.54 17.74
N GLN A 87 17.14 -12.47 17.13
CA GLN A 87 15.84 -12.44 16.44
C GLN A 87 16.03 -12.28 14.92
N LEU A 88 15.03 -12.71 14.16
CA LEU A 88 14.99 -12.60 12.70
C LEU A 88 13.53 -12.49 12.25
N ILE A 89 13.22 -11.45 11.47
CA ILE A 89 11.99 -11.40 10.67
C ILE A 89 12.38 -11.68 9.22
N VAL A 90 11.70 -12.63 8.58
CA VAL A 90 11.97 -12.98 7.17
C VAL A 90 10.68 -13.38 6.46
N ALA A 91 10.49 -12.92 5.23
CA ALA A 91 9.49 -13.43 4.31
C ALA A 91 10.17 -14.09 3.10
N ASP A 92 9.67 -15.25 2.69
CA ASP A 92 10.25 -16.08 1.60
C ASP A 92 9.50 -15.94 0.26
N GLY A 93 8.43 -15.14 0.23
CA GLY A 93 7.48 -15.02 -0.89
C GLY A 93 6.15 -15.75 -0.65
N LYS A 94 6.07 -16.65 0.34
CA LYS A 94 4.86 -17.45 0.69
C LYS A 94 4.40 -17.23 2.13
N SER A 95 5.31 -16.92 3.05
CA SER A 95 5.00 -16.70 4.45
C SER A 95 5.98 -15.71 5.09
N LEU A 96 5.48 -14.94 6.04
CA LEU A 96 6.25 -14.14 6.97
C LEU A 96 6.55 -14.99 8.22
N TYR A 97 7.80 -14.95 8.67
CA TYR A 97 8.29 -15.64 9.85
C TYR A 97 8.87 -14.62 10.84
N PHE A 98 8.54 -14.76 12.12
CA PHE A 98 9.29 -14.18 13.23
C PHE A 98 9.96 -15.33 13.97
N ILE A 99 11.28 -15.26 14.12
CA ILE A 99 12.11 -16.32 14.69
C ILE A 99 12.89 -15.72 15.86
N ASP A 100 12.84 -16.39 17.01
CA ASP A 100 13.71 -16.11 18.14
C ASP A 100 14.61 -17.35 18.37
N TYR A 101 15.90 -17.17 18.12
CA TYR A 101 16.91 -18.23 18.24
C TYR A 101 17.28 -18.55 19.68
N GLN A 102 17.05 -17.66 20.64
CA GLN A 102 17.36 -17.85 22.05
C GLN A 102 16.36 -18.78 22.72
N VAL A 103 15.06 -18.56 22.49
CA VAL A 103 13.99 -19.45 22.99
C VAL A 103 13.54 -20.51 21.98
N ARG A 104 14.22 -20.60 20.82
CA ARG A 104 13.93 -21.50 19.69
C ARG A 104 12.49 -21.39 19.15
N GLN A 105 11.90 -20.20 19.26
CA GLN A 105 10.52 -19.96 18.84
C GLN A 105 10.48 -19.60 17.35
N VAL A 106 9.47 -20.11 16.64
CA VAL A 106 9.14 -19.70 15.27
C VAL A 106 7.64 -19.43 15.22
N GLN A 107 7.28 -18.20 14.88
CA GLN A 107 5.91 -17.80 14.53
C GLN A 107 5.84 -17.61 13.01
N ARG A 108 4.70 -17.97 12.39
CA ARG A 108 4.52 -17.97 10.94
C ARG A 108 3.12 -17.46 10.59
N TRP A 109 3.06 -16.53 9.64
CA TRP A 109 1.83 -16.03 9.04
C TRP A 109 1.92 -16.09 7.50
N PRO A 110 0.80 -16.18 6.77
CA PRO A 110 0.80 -15.89 5.34
C PRO A 110 1.29 -14.46 5.08
N THR A 111 1.98 -14.22 3.97
CA THR A 111 2.61 -12.92 3.63
C THR A 111 1.61 -11.74 3.67
N GLY A 112 0.33 -11.97 3.33
CA GLY A 112 -0.72 -10.96 3.37
C GLY A 112 -1.26 -10.60 4.76
N ASN A 113 -1.05 -11.46 5.78
CA ASN A 113 -1.68 -11.35 7.09
C ASN A 113 -0.81 -10.56 8.09
N SER A 114 -0.38 -9.35 7.71
CA SER A 114 0.44 -8.49 8.59
C SER A 114 0.34 -7.01 8.20
N PRO A 115 0.71 -6.07 9.11
CA PRO A 115 0.86 -4.66 8.76
C PRO A 115 1.88 -4.45 7.62
N LEU A 116 2.93 -5.29 7.56
CA LEU A 116 4.00 -5.20 6.56
C LEU A 116 3.57 -5.61 5.14
N ARG A 117 2.36 -6.15 4.93
CA ARG A 117 1.88 -6.66 3.63
C ARG A 117 2.06 -5.67 2.47
N VAL A 118 1.98 -4.36 2.72
CA VAL A 118 2.14 -3.28 1.73
C VAL A 118 3.56 -3.19 1.12
N LEU A 119 4.59 -3.65 1.86
CA LEU A 119 5.96 -3.78 1.34
C LEU A 119 6.19 -5.09 0.57
N LEU A 120 5.30 -6.08 0.76
CA LEU A 120 5.45 -7.45 0.29
C LEU A 120 4.63 -7.73 -0.98
N ASP A 121 3.43 -7.16 -1.05
CA ASP A 121 2.55 -7.12 -2.22
C ASP A 121 2.35 -5.67 -2.68
N PRO A 122 3.36 -5.07 -3.35
CA PRO A 122 3.28 -3.73 -3.92
C PRO A 122 2.40 -3.68 -5.17
N GLY A 123 2.10 -4.84 -5.77
CA GLY A 123 1.30 -4.95 -7.00
C GLY A 123 -0.15 -4.52 -6.76
N ARG A 124 -0.70 -4.97 -5.63
CA ARG A 124 -2.06 -4.73 -5.16
C ARG A 124 -2.44 -3.25 -5.16
N ASP A 125 -3.72 -2.99 -5.43
CA ASP A 125 -4.29 -1.68 -5.20
C ASP A 125 -4.53 -1.43 -3.72
N ILE A 126 -4.07 -0.28 -3.24
CA ILE A 126 -4.23 0.20 -1.86
C ILE A 126 -5.29 1.31 -1.75
N SER A 127 -5.82 1.81 -2.87
CA SER A 127 -6.73 2.98 -2.92
C SER A 127 -7.92 2.88 -1.98
N GLY A 128 -8.55 1.70 -1.89
CA GLY A 128 -9.73 1.46 -1.05
C GLY A 128 -9.47 1.27 0.45
N TYR A 129 -8.21 1.30 0.89
CA TYR A 129 -7.84 1.08 2.30
C TYR A 129 -6.56 1.83 2.74
N ALA A 130 -6.17 2.87 1.99
CA ALA A 130 -5.05 3.75 2.32
C ALA A 130 -5.48 5.22 2.29
N GLN A 131 -4.95 6.02 3.21
CA GLN A 131 -5.28 7.43 3.40
C GLN A 131 -4.01 8.25 3.56
N VAL A 132 -3.87 9.30 2.74
CA VAL A 132 -2.88 10.35 2.98
C VAL A 132 -3.25 11.07 4.28
N LYS A 133 -2.30 11.25 5.19
CA LYS A 133 -2.48 12.00 6.44
C LYS A 133 -1.77 13.36 6.33
N PRO A 134 -2.37 14.45 6.83
CA PRO A 134 -1.75 15.77 6.80
C PRO A 134 -0.36 15.81 7.45
N THR A 135 0.54 16.58 6.85
CA THR A 135 1.91 16.83 7.33
C THR A 135 2.17 18.33 7.40
N ALA A 136 3.04 18.76 8.33
CA ALA A 136 3.45 20.16 8.46
C ALA A 136 4.54 20.58 7.44
N ASP A 137 5.23 19.60 6.83
CA ASP A 137 6.26 19.82 5.81
C ASP A 137 5.76 19.25 4.47
N SER A 138 5.62 20.10 3.46
CA SER A 138 5.15 19.74 2.12
C SER A 138 6.11 18.84 1.32
N ARG A 139 7.31 18.60 1.86
CA ARG A 139 8.28 17.60 1.37
C ARG A 139 8.03 16.21 1.95
N VAL A 140 7.17 16.07 2.96
CA VAL A 140 6.84 14.81 3.63
C VAL A 140 5.43 14.36 3.26
N ILE A 141 5.30 13.12 2.81
CA ILE A 141 4.03 12.45 2.55
C ILE A 141 3.85 11.36 3.61
N SER A 142 2.75 11.40 4.36
CA SER A 142 2.37 10.35 5.31
C SER A 142 1.18 9.57 4.74
N VAL A 143 1.27 8.25 4.70
CA VAL A 143 0.17 7.36 4.26
C VAL A 143 -0.09 6.31 5.32
N GLU A 144 -1.31 6.29 5.83
CA GLU A 144 -1.82 5.20 6.67
C GLU A 144 -2.52 4.16 5.80
N ILE A 145 -2.22 2.88 6.02
CA ILE A 145 -2.85 1.74 5.37
C ILE A 145 -3.51 0.90 6.46
N HIS A 146 -4.83 0.76 6.41
CA HIS A 146 -5.66 0.02 7.38
C HIS A 146 -6.86 -0.59 6.66
N ASP A 147 -7.00 -1.92 6.74
CA ASP A 147 -8.05 -2.64 6.02
C ASP A 147 -9.29 -2.84 6.90
N PRO A 148 -10.43 -2.18 6.61
CA PRO A 148 -11.65 -2.37 7.40
C PRO A 148 -12.27 -3.76 7.22
N LYS A 149 -11.87 -4.52 6.18
CA LYS A 149 -12.29 -5.92 5.97
C LYS A 149 -11.37 -6.90 6.69
N HIS A 150 -10.16 -6.47 7.05
CA HIS A 150 -9.14 -7.26 7.73
C HIS A 150 -8.50 -6.49 8.89
N PRO A 151 -9.28 -6.11 9.93
CA PRO A 151 -8.76 -5.39 11.10
C PRO A 151 -7.71 -6.22 11.86
N GLU A 152 -7.69 -7.55 11.70
CA GLU A 152 -6.67 -8.45 12.23
C GLU A 152 -5.27 -8.23 11.63
N TYR A 153 -5.15 -7.49 10.52
CA TYR A 153 -3.85 -7.06 9.96
C TYR A 153 -3.34 -5.75 10.60
N GLY A 154 -4.12 -5.13 11.50
CA GLY A 154 -3.75 -3.88 12.17
C GLY A 154 -3.71 -2.67 11.23
N ARG A 155 -2.77 -1.75 11.46
CA ARG A 155 -2.49 -0.60 10.59
C ARG A 155 -1.01 -0.29 10.49
N ILE A 156 -0.60 0.32 9.38
CA ILE A 156 0.76 0.81 9.14
C ILE A 156 0.72 2.24 8.61
N THR A 157 1.47 3.16 9.23
CA THR A 157 1.59 4.55 8.80
C THR A 157 3.01 4.77 8.28
N MET A 158 3.15 4.82 6.95
CA MET A 158 4.41 4.97 6.24
C MET A 158 4.72 6.45 5.99
N VAL A 159 5.96 6.85 6.20
CA VAL A 159 6.41 8.25 6.06
C VAL A 159 7.46 8.33 4.94
N PHE A 160 7.15 9.07 3.90
CA PHE A 160 8.02 9.30 2.74
C PHE A 160 8.50 10.75 2.71
N GLN A 161 9.72 10.97 2.26
CA GLN A 161 10.25 12.30 1.92
C GLN A 161 10.44 12.38 0.39
N LYS A 162 10.18 13.56 -0.19
CA LYS A 162 10.50 13.84 -1.60
C LYS A 162 12.02 13.85 -1.80
N ASP A 163 12.50 12.95 -2.65
CA ASP A 163 13.91 12.74 -3.00
C ASP A 163 13.98 12.32 -4.48
N GLY A 164 14.47 13.21 -5.35
CA GLY A 164 14.55 12.98 -6.79
C GLY A 164 15.53 11.88 -7.22
N THR A 165 16.35 11.36 -6.30
CA THR A 165 17.29 10.25 -6.58
C THR A 165 16.66 8.87 -6.34
N ALA A 166 15.47 8.81 -5.74
CA ALA A 166 14.79 7.59 -5.32
C ALA A 166 13.54 7.28 -6.19
N PRO A 167 13.06 6.02 -6.22
CA PRO A 167 11.96 5.61 -7.10
C PRO A 167 10.70 6.48 -6.96
N ALA A 168 10.13 6.89 -8.10
CA ALA A 168 9.03 7.84 -8.21
C ALA A 168 9.22 9.19 -7.47
N GLY A 169 10.47 9.59 -7.18
CA GLY A 169 10.79 10.84 -6.48
C GLY A 169 10.50 10.82 -4.97
N LEU A 170 10.35 9.63 -4.37
CA LEU A 170 10.08 9.44 -2.94
C LEU A 170 11.10 8.52 -2.28
N LYS A 171 11.33 8.71 -0.99
CA LYS A 171 12.20 7.89 -0.14
C LYS A 171 11.54 7.61 1.20
N LEU A 172 11.27 6.34 1.46
CA LEU A 172 10.65 5.85 2.69
C LEU A 172 11.55 6.11 3.89
N GLN A 173 11.20 7.06 4.75
CA GLN A 173 11.94 7.35 5.99
C GLN A 173 11.71 6.29 7.06
N GLY A 174 10.59 5.58 6.98
CA GLY A 174 10.20 4.56 7.94
C GLY A 174 8.68 4.41 8.05
N TRP A 175 8.23 3.70 9.08
CA TRP A 175 6.81 3.54 9.37
C TRP A 175 6.55 3.29 10.85
N VAL A 176 5.33 3.56 11.29
CA VAL A 176 4.78 3.04 12.55
C VAL A 176 3.80 1.92 12.21
N ALA A 177 4.01 0.74 12.75
CA ALA A 177 3.06 -0.36 12.71
C ALA A 177 2.33 -0.48 14.06
N LEU A 178 1.05 -0.82 13.99
CA LEU A 178 0.21 -1.25 15.11
C LEU A 178 -0.44 -2.56 14.70
N ASP A 179 -0.22 -3.64 15.45
CA ASP A 179 -0.90 -4.91 15.22
C ASP A 179 -2.33 -4.92 15.79
N ALA A 180 -3.05 -6.04 15.61
CA ALA A 180 -4.41 -6.21 16.13
C ALA A 180 -4.51 -6.34 17.66
N GLN A 181 -3.37 -6.31 18.38
CA GLN A 181 -3.29 -6.20 19.84
C GLN A 181 -2.86 -4.78 20.28
N ASN A 182 -2.80 -3.82 19.35
CA ASN A 182 -2.27 -2.47 19.51
C ASN A 182 -0.79 -2.40 19.95
N ASN A 183 0.02 -3.44 19.73
CA ASN A 183 1.46 -3.34 19.94
C ASN A 183 2.05 -2.39 18.91
N ARG A 184 2.64 -1.28 19.38
CA ARG A 184 3.32 -0.32 18.52
C ARG A 184 4.76 -0.76 18.25
N THR A 185 5.15 -0.70 16.98
CA THR A 185 6.55 -0.83 16.54
C THR A 185 6.86 0.31 15.58
N THR A 186 7.88 1.11 15.87
CA THR A 186 8.37 2.16 14.96
C THR A 186 9.63 1.66 14.25
N ILE A 187 9.66 1.73 12.93
CA ILE A 187 10.85 1.47 12.10
C ILE A 187 11.30 2.77 11.46
N ARG A 188 12.60 3.08 11.53
CA ARG A 188 13.27 4.15 10.77
C ARG A 188 14.28 3.51 9.82
N LEU A 189 14.44 4.04 8.61
CA LEU A 189 15.36 3.54 7.59
C LEU A 189 16.45 4.55 7.24
N ALA A 190 17.69 4.09 7.16
CA ALA A 190 18.85 4.83 6.69
C ALA A 190 19.59 4.09 5.56
N SER A 191 20.58 4.74 4.94
CA SER A 191 21.52 4.11 3.98
C SER A 191 20.88 3.33 2.81
N GLN A 192 19.67 3.70 2.40
CA GLN A 192 18.89 2.99 1.38
C GLN A 192 19.63 2.91 0.03
N ARG A 193 19.78 1.69 -0.47
CA ARG A 193 20.30 1.36 -1.81
C ARG A 193 19.24 0.57 -2.56
N PHE A 194 18.69 1.13 -3.63
CA PHE A 194 17.63 0.52 -4.44
C PHE A 194 18.21 -0.27 -5.62
N ASN A 195 17.49 -1.30 -6.06
CA ASN A 195 17.68 -2.03 -7.32
C ASN A 195 19.09 -2.63 -7.55
N GLY A 196 19.86 -2.84 -6.47
CA GLY A 196 21.12 -3.58 -6.47
C GLY A 196 20.96 -5.11 -6.40
N PRO A 197 22.05 -5.88 -6.56
CA PRO A 197 21.99 -7.34 -6.60
C PRO A 197 21.60 -7.93 -5.23
N VAL A 198 20.52 -8.73 -5.19
CA VAL A 198 20.09 -9.51 -4.02
C VAL A 198 19.81 -10.96 -4.42
N ALA A 199 20.64 -11.88 -3.92
CA ALA A 199 20.50 -13.31 -4.14
C ALA A 199 19.36 -13.91 -3.30
N ASP A 200 18.64 -14.89 -3.84
CA ASP A 200 17.51 -15.54 -3.15
C ASP A 200 17.94 -16.39 -1.93
N SER A 201 19.24 -16.66 -1.79
CA SER A 201 19.82 -17.22 -0.57
C SER A 201 19.69 -16.30 0.65
N ALA A 202 19.60 -14.97 0.47
CA ALA A 202 19.48 -14.01 1.56
C ALA A 202 18.21 -14.19 2.41
N PHE A 203 17.15 -14.77 1.83
CA PHE A 203 15.86 -15.02 2.49
C PHE A 203 15.76 -16.44 3.09
N ARG A 204 16.84 -17.21 3.04
CA ARG A 204 16.94 -18.50 3.75
C ARG A 204 17.24 -18.27 5.24
N TRP A 205 16.76 -19.18 6.06
CA TRP A 205 16.93 -19.22 7.50
C TRP A 205 16.97 -20.69 7.95
N ASN A 206 17.61 -20.94 9.09
CA ASN A 206 17.69 -22.28 9.69
C ASN A 206 16.63 -22.37 10.80
N ASP A 207 15.88 -23.46 10.89
CA ASP A 207 14.86 -23.63 11.91
C ASP A 207 15.49 -24.01 13.27
N PRO A 208 15.34 -23.21 14.33
CA PRO A 208 15.93 -23.54 15.64
C PRO A 208 15.24 -24.71 16.36
N ARG A 209 14.09 -25.18 15.85
CA ARG A 209 13.29 -26.26 16.47
C ARG A 209 13.71 -27.65 15.99
N THR A 210 14.27 -27.76 14.78
CA THR A 210 14.83 -29.03 14.30
C THR A 210 16.08 -29.36 15.10
N GLN A 211 15.98 -30.33 16.01
CA GLN A 211 17.17 -30.90 16.63
C GLN A 211 18.00 -31.61 15.55
N VAL A 212 19.32 -31.43 15.60
CA VAL A 212 20.24 -32.32 14.90
C VAL A 212 20.04 -33.71 15.49
N ARG A 213 19.57 -34.66 14.66
CA ARG A 213 19.62 -36.08 15.01
C ARG A 213 21.07 -36.53 14.96
N THR A 214 21.76 -36.44 16.09
CA THR A 214 23.01 -37.16 16.31
C THR A 214 22.70 -38.65 16.23
N HIS A 215 23.22 -39.29 15.18
CA HIS A 215 23.35 -40.75 15.07
C HIS A 215 24.75 -41.15 15.52
#